data_AF-A0A5Y8Y5U7-F1
#
_entry.id   AF-A0A5Y8Y5U7-F1
#
_cell.length_a   1.000
_cell.length_b   1.000
_cell.length_c   1.000
_cell.angle_alpha   90.00
_cell.angle_beta   90.00
_cell.angle_gamma   90.00
#
_symmetry.space_group_name_H-M   'P 1'
#
loop_
_entity.id
_entity.type
_entity.pdbx_description
1 polymer ?
#
loop_
_entity_poly.entity_id
_entity_poly.type
_entity_poly.pdbx_seq_one_letter_code
_entity_poly.pdbx_strand_id
1 'polypeptide(L)' 'MEKINIFLKDITESGGGERVCINLANAFSKKYEVEIFSFYKSFEQPAYELYKNIKISYLSNQNFYHANKIKKIFLKTFYR' A
#
# COMPACT_ATOMS: atom_id res chain seq x y z
N MET A 1 -17.15 8.62 -14.38
CA MET A 1 -16.61 8.80 -13.02
C MET A 1 -15.10 8.86 -13.17
N GLU A 2 -14.46 9.92 -12.67
CA GLU A 2 -13.00 10.06 -12.77
C GLU A 2 -12.30 9.10 -11.79
N LYS A 3 -11.08 8.67 -12.14
CA LYS A 3 -10.31 7.67 -11.39
C LYS A 3 -9.03 8.27 -10.83
N ILE A 4 -8.75 7.97 -9.55
CA ILE A 4 -7.52 8.34 -8.86
C ILE A 4 -6.74 7.07 -8.54
N ASN A 5 -5.48 7.02 -9.00
CA ASN A 5 -4.55 5.94 -8.70
C ASN A 5 -3.50 6.46 -7.71
N ILE A 6 -3.37 5.80 -6.56
CA ILE A 6 -2.39 6.17 -5.54
C ILE A 6 -1.30 5.09 -5.52
N PHE A 7 -0.05 5.51 -5.71
CA PHE A 7 1.09 4.61 -5.71
C PHE A 7 1.87 4.75 -4.41
N LEU A 8 2.23 3.62 -3.82
CA LEU A 8 3.14 3.58 -2.69
C LEU A 8 3.97 2.30 -2.69
N LYS A 9 5.05 2.35 -1.92
CA LYS A 9 5.97 1.23 -1.74
C LYS A 9 5.28 0.03 -1.10
N ASP A 10 4.62 0.27 0.04
CA ASP A 10 3.96 -0.76 0.84
C ASP A 10 2.77 -0.19 1.63
N ILE A 11 1.55 -0.64 1.29
CA ILE A 11 0.31 -0.26 1.98
C ILE A 11 0.10 -0.98 3.32
N THR A 12 1.05 -1.80 3.75
CA THR A 12 0.94 -2.60 4.96
C THR A 12 2.03 -2.30 5.99
N GLU A 13 2.92 -1.33 5.76
CA GLU A 13 4.12 -1.12 6.58
C GLU A 13 3.89 -0.60 8.02
N SER A 14 2.66 -0.26 8.40
CA SER A 14 2.27 0.36 9.68
C SER A 14 3.00 1.69 9.96
N GLY A 15 3.13 2.51 8.91
CA GLY A 15 3.92 3.74 8.91
C GLY A 15 3.10 5.01 8.67
N GLY A 16 3.79 6.16 8.67
CA GLY A 16 3.16 7.46 8.35
C GLY A 16 2.67 7.55 6.90
N GLY A 17 3.40 6.93 5.95
CA GLY A 17 3.03 6.90 4.53
C GLY A 17 1.74 6.12 4.30
N GLU A 18 1.60 4.95 4.93
CA GLU A 18 0.37 4.18 4.91
C GLU A 18 -0.81 4.99 5.46
N ARG A 19 -0.65 5.62 6.63
CA ARG A 19 -1.70 6.43 7.28
C ARG A 19 -2.21 7.54 6.35
N VAL A 20 -1.29 8.26 5.70
CA VAL A 20 -1.64 9.35 4.78
C VAL A 20 -2.32 8.80 3.53
N CYS A 21 -1.81 7.71 2.95
CA CYS A 21 -2.39 7.07 1.77
C CYS A 21 -3.83 6.63 2.02
N ILE A 22 -4.09 5.93 3.13
CA ILE A 22 -5.42 5.43 3.47
C ILE A 22 -6.39 6.58 3.73
N ASN A 23 -5.97 7.61 4.46
CA ASN A 23 -6.81 8.79 4.69
C ASN A 23 -7.19 9.50 3.38
N LEU A 24 -6.24 9.67 2.46
CA LEU A 24 -6.49 10.25 1.14
C LEU A 24 -7.42 9.37 0.32
N ALA A 25 -7.18 8.07 0.28
CA ALA A 25 -7.98 7.11 -0.47
C ALA A 25 -9.44 7.10 0.01
N ASN A 26 -9.66 7.05 1.33
CA ASN A 26 -10.99 7.11 1.94
C ASN A 26 -11.70 8.46 1.68
N ALA A 27 -10.96 9.57 1.65
CA ALA A 27 -11.53 10.87 1.34
C ALA A 27 -11.95 10.98 -0.15
N PHE A 28 -11.09 10.51 -1.06
CA PHE A 28 -11.35 10.55 -2.50
C PHE A 28 -12.42 9.57 -2.95
N SER A 29 -12.54 8.41 -2.30
CA SER A 29 -13.51 7.38 -2.68
C SER A 29 -14.98 7.80 -2.52
N LYS A 30 -15.23 8.94 -1.87
CA LYS A 30 -16.55 9.59 -1.78
C LYS A 30 -17.01 10.22 -3.11
N LYS A 31 -16.09 10.52 -4.02
CA LYS A 31 -16.36 11.23 -5.28
C LYS A 31 -15.73 10.57 -6.52
N TYR A 32 -14.68 9.78 -6.31
CA TYR A 32 -13.86 9.20 -7.36
C TYR A 32 -13.77 7.68 -7.22
N GLU A 33 -13.52 6.98 -8.32
CA GLU A 33 -13.02 5.61 -8.24
C GLU A 33 -11.57 5.66 -7.75
N VAL A 34 -11.25 4.93 -6.68
CA VAL A 34 -9.90 4.92 -6.11
C VAL A 34 -9.31 3.52 -6.16
N GLU A 35 -8.09 3.43 -6.68
CA GLU A 35 -7.26 2.23 -6.64
C GLU A 35 -5.89 2.55 -6.07
N ILE A 36 -5.47 1.74 -5.10
CA ILE A 36 -4.16 1.82 -4.48
C ILE A 36 -3.25 0.79 -5.14
N PHE A 37 -2.13 1.23 -5.69
CA PHE A 37 -1.07 0.37 -6.21
C PHE A 37 0.07 0.30 -5.20
N SER A 38 0.16 -0.84 -4.52
CA SER A 38 1.26 -1.13 -3.60
C SER A 38 2.33 -1.92 -4.34
N PHE A 39 3.57 -1.46 -4.31
CA PHE A 39 4.66 -2.17 -5.00
C PHE A 39 4.85 -3.58 -4.45
N TYR A 40 4.73 -3.73 -3.14
CA TYR A 40 4.73 -5.01 -2.45
C TYR A 40 3.88 -4.97 -1.17
N LYS A 41 3.88 -6.05 -0.38
CA LYS A 41 3.34 -6.06 0.97
C LYS A 41 4.29 -6.68 1.98
N SER A 42 4.42 -6.05 3.14
CA SER A 42 5.14 -6.59 4.30
C SER A 42 4.26 -7.34 5.27
N PHE A 43 2.95 -7.06 5.30
CA PHE A 43 2.00 -7.71 6.19
C PHE A 43 0.76 -8.14 5.38
N GLU A 44 -0.08 -8.98 5.99
CA GLU A 44 -1.26 -9.51 5.30
C GLU A 44 -2.31 -8.44 5.03
N GLN A 45 -2.44 -7.48 5.95
CA GLN A 45 -3.45 -6.43 5.91
C GLN A 45 -2.84 -5.08 6.28
N PRO A 46 -3.41 -3.97 5.77
CA PRO A 46 -3.10 -2.64 6.26
C PRO A 46 -3.37 -2.52 7.78
N ALA A 47 -2.58 -1.69 8.46
CA ALA A 47 -2.75 -1.35 9.86
C ALA A 47 -3.91 -0.38 10.09
N TYR A 48 -4.28 0.44 9.10
CA TYR A 48 -5.42 1.36 9.17
C TYR A 48 -6.61 0.88 8.32
N GLU A 49 -7.82 1.28 8.71
CA GLU A 49 -9.05 0.87 8.04
C GLU A 49 -9.20 1.52 6.65
N LEU A 50 -9.32 0.68 5.63
CA LEU A 50 -9.60 1.08 4.25
C LEU A 50 -11.05 0.74 3.89
N TYR A 51 -11.77 1.67 3.25
CA TYR A 51 -13.14 1.42 2.82
C TYR A 51 -13.19 0.31 1.75
N LYS A 52 -14.21 -0.56 1.86
CA LYS A 52 -14.38 -1.76 1.02
C LYS A 52 -14.54 -1.47 -0.48
N ASN A 53 -14.93 -0.25 -0.84
CA ASN A 53 -15.06 0.19 -2.24
C ASN A 53 -13.73 0.55 -2.89
N ILE A 54 -12.63 0.58 -2.12
CA ILE A 54 -11.29 0.92 -2.62
C ILE A 54 -10.55 -0.37 -2.93
N LYS A 55 -10.04 -0.47 -4.16
CA LYS A 55 -9.24 -1.63 -4.60
C LYS A 55 -7.77 -1.45 -4.23
N ILE A 56 -7.13 -2.52 -3.77
CA ILE A 56 -5.67 -2.60 -3.64
C ILE A 56 -5.14 -3.57 -4.69
N SER A 57 -4.16 -3.12 -5.47
CA SER A 57 -3.43 -3.91 -6.45
C SER A 57 -1.96 -3.99 -6.07
N TYR A 58 -1.42 -5.20 -6.00
CA TYR A 58 0.00 -5.43 -5.70
C TYR A 58 0.78 -5.62 -7.00
N LEU A 59 1.82 -4.81 -7.21
CA LEU A 59 2.65 -4.85 -8.43
C LEU A 59 3.76 -5.90 -8.36
N SER A 60 3.97 -6.52 -7.20
CA SER A 60 4.93 -7.59 -6.99
C SER A 60 4.34 -8.71 -6.13
N ASN A 61 4.72 -9.94 -6.46
CA ASN A 61 4.45 -11.13 -5.63
C ASN A 61 5.40 -11.23 -4.43
N GLN A 62 6.31 -10.28 -4.23
CA GLN A 62 7.21 -10.29 -3.09
C GLN A 62 6.44 -10.02 -1.81
N ASN A 63 6.38 -11.04 -0.96
CA ASN A 63 5.74 -10.98 0.35
C ASN A 63 6.84 -10.90 1.43
N PHE A 64 6.93 -9.77 2.12
CA PHE A 64 8.04 -9.47 3.03
C PHE A 64 7.78 -9.90 4.48
N TYR A 65 6.60 -10.46 4.74
CA TYR A 65 6.19 -10.93 6.06
C TYR A 65 7.18 -11.93 6.66
N HIS A 66 7.70 -12.85 5.82
CA HIS A 66 8.68 -13.86 6.21
C HIS A 66 10.10 -13.61 5.64
N ALA A 67 10.37 -12.43 5.08
CA ALA A 67 11.68 -12.16 4.50
C ALA A 67 12.77 -11.99 5.58
N ASN A 68 13.88 -12.74 5.45
CA ASN A 68 15.04 -12.63 6.33
C ASN A 68 15.58 -11.20 6.42
N LYS A 69 16.17 -10.84 7.57
CA LYS A 69 16.65 -9.48 7.90
C LYS A 69 17.54 -8.86 6.80
N ILE A 70 18.41 -9.66 6.18
CA ILE A 70 19.31 -9.24 5.08
C ILE A 70 18.51 -8.86 3.83
N LYS A 71 17.52 -9.67 3.46
CA LYS A 71 16.64 -9.43 2.30
C LYS A 71 15.80 -8.17 2.51
N LYS A 72 15.31 -7.92 3.74
CA LYS A 72 14.65 -6.67 4.12
C LYS A 72 15.54 -5.43 3.93
N ILE A 73 16.81 -5.50 4.35
CA ILE A 73 17.76 -4.38 4.22
C ILE A 73 18.07 -4.10 2.75
N PHE A 74 18.44 -5.14 1.98
CA PHE A 74 18.77 -4.99 0.57
C PHE A 74 17.59 -4.36 -0.21
N LEU A 75 16.39 -4.89 -0.02
CA LEU A 75 15.23 -4.42 -0.76
C LEU A 75 14.75 -3.04 -0.27
N LYS A 76 14.94 -2.68 1.01
CA LYS A 76 14.71 -1.29 1.46
C LYS A 76 15.60 -0.29 0.71
N THR A 77 16.83 -0.69 0.35
CA THR A 77 17.78 0.13 -0.40
C THR A 77 17.47 0.21 -1.89
N PHE A 78 17.10 -0.91 -2.54
CA PHE A 78 16.82 -0.94 -3.98
C PHE A 78 15.44 -0.41 -4.37
N TYR A 79 14.44 -0.60 -3.51
CA TYR A 79 13.07 -0.12 -3.71
C TYR A 79 12.83 1.18 -2.94
N ARG A 80 13.87 1.95 -2.64
CA ARG A 80 13.77 3.21 -1.89
C ARG A 80 13.06 4.27 -2.70
#